data_AF-A0A7Y5VZX6-F1
#
_entry.id   AF-A0A7Y5VZX6-F1
#
_cell.length_a   1.000
_cell.length_b   1.000
_cell.length_c   1.000
_cell.angle_alpha   90.00
_cell.angle_beta   90.00
_cell.angle_gamma   90.00
#
_symmetry.space_group_name_H-M   'P 1'
#
loop_
_entity.id
_entity.type
_entity.pdbx_description
1 polymer ?
#
loop_
_entity_poly.entity_id
_entity_poly.type
_entity_poly.pdbx_seq_one_letter_code
_entity_poly.pdbx_strand_id
1 'polypeptide(L)'
;MLAGTPVLLASGQTVPIERLKPGDRVAALDVAGLDRDVPWRAQYQWLRQRAEAVLTPVTGSVASVKVGTHDGFITINGRLRLTPEHPVLLRRGDEVGFVSAEFVLVGDYLVRHDLSEERVETISRAGDRVTTVAVHVPGLNVFLADGVWVHNDMPATQATGSGSASGSGSGSGSGSGSSSGSGSGSGSGKSSGSSMSSSGSSSGSGSSSGSSSGSGSESGSGPPGSGSGSGSAQQSVALGEGASSFIEGGMEGVPPAKWQQSGLSSEEEVKA
;
A
#
# COMPACT_ATOMS: atom_id res chain seq x y z
N MET A 1 -0.62 -8.09 3.49
CA MET A 1 -0.04 -8.74 4.69
C MET A 1 -1.08 -8.83 5.80
N LEU A 2 -0.86 -9.64 6.84
CA LEU A 2 -1.75 -9.69 8.02
C LEU A 2 -1.37 -8.61 9.05
N ALA A 3 -2.34 -8.18 9.87
CA ALA A 3 -2.03 -7.34 11.02
C ALA A 3 -1.06 -8.04 11.99
N GLY A 4 -0.20 -7.27 12.64
CA GLY A 4 0.87 -7.75 13.50
C GLY A 4 2.16 -8.15 12.76
N THR A 5 2.16 -8.21 11.43
CA THR A 5 3.37 -8.47 10.65
C THR A 5 4.44 -7.41 10.96
N PRO A 6 5.66 -7.78 11.38
CA PRO A 6 6.73 -6.84 11.67
C PRO A 6 7.28 -6.20 10.39
N VAL A 7 7.45 -4.88 10.39
CA VAL A 7 8.08 -4.09 9.33
C VAL A 7 9.27 -3.31 9.89
N LEU A 8 10.39 -3.35 9.18
CA LEU A 8 11.62 -2.66 9.57
C LEU A 8 11.58 -1.20 9.10
N LEU A 9 11.64 -0.27 10.06
CA LEU A 9 11.85 1.14 9.79
C LEU A 9 13.32 1.42 9.44
N ALA A 10 13.57 2.53 8.75
CA ALA A 10 14.91 3.00 8.42
C ALA A 10 15.77 3.32 9.66
N SER A 11 15.12 3.53 10.82
CA SER A 11 15.79 3.69 12.12
C SER A 11 16.36 2.39 12.69
N GLY A 12 16.06 1.24 12.08
CA GLY A 12 16.37 -0.09 12.61
C GLY A 12 15.30 -0.64 13.57
N GLN A 13 14.31 0.19 13.95
CA GLN A 13 13.19 -0.27 14.77
C GLN A 13 12.23 -1.14 13.93
N THR A 14 11.71 -2.19 14.55
CA THR A 14 10.60 -2.97 13.97
C THR A 14 9.27 -2.51 14.57
N VAL A 15 8.26 -2.31 13.73
CA VAL A 15 6.89 -1.99 14.15
C VAL A 15 5.91 -2.95 13.48
N PRO A 16 4.77 -3.27 14.11
CA PRO A 16 3.71 -4.00 13.42
C PRO A 16 3.13 -3.14 12.29
N ILE A 17 2.80 -3.79 11.17
CA ILE A 17 2.46 -3.12 9.90
C ILE A 17 1.29 -2.14 10.01
N GLU A 18 0.29 -2.41 10.85
CA GLU A 18 -0.86 -1.53 11.09
C GLU A 18 -0.50 -0.21 11.81
N ARG A 19 0.71 -0.11 12.37
CA ARG A 19 1.19 1.12 13.02
C ARG A 19 1.93 2.06 12.08
N LEU A 20 2.22 1.64 10.86
CA LEU A 20 2.83 2.49 9.85
C LEU A 20 1.92 3.67 9.51
N LYS A 21 2.52 4.79 9.14
CA LYS A 21 1.83 6.02 8.74
C LYS A 21 2.46 6.59 7.47
N PRO A 22 1.71 7.36 6.67
CA PRO A 22 2.28 8.16 5.60
C PRO A 22 3.46 8.99 6.09
N GLY A 23 4.58 8.95 5.37
CA GLY A 23 5.84 9.60 5.72
C GLY A 23 6.84 8.72 6.48
N ASP A 24 6.41 7.58 7.05
CA ASP A 24 7.33 6.65 7.70
C ASP A 24 8.36 6.13 6.70
N ARG A 25 9.62 6.07 7.14
CA ARG A 25 10.73 5.57 6.34
C ARG A 25 10.93 4.09 6.64
N VAL A 26 10.81 3.24 5.63
CA VAL A 26 10.89 1.77 5.76
C VAL A 26 12.03 1.20 4.93
N ALA A 27 12.55 0.04 5.33
CA ALA A 27 13.44 -0.74 4.48
C ALA A 27 12.69 -1.16 3.21
N ALA A 28 13.26 -0.83 2.06
CA ALA A 28 12.70 -1.09 0.74
C ALA A 28 13.78 -1.69 -0.18
N LEU A 29 13.37 -2.16 -1.34
CA LEU A 29 14.28 -2.78 -2.30
C LEU A 29 14.11 -2.13 -3.67
N ASP A 30 15.20 -1.63 -4.24
CA ASP A 30 15.25 -1.31 -5.66
C ASP A 30 15.55 -2.60 -6.43
N VAL A 31 14.58 -3.01 -7.23
CA VAL A 31 14.66 -4.20 -8.10
C VAL A 31 14.84 -3.72 -9.53
N ALA A 32 16.03 -3.93 -10.09
CA ALA A 32 16.34 -3.43 -11.43
C ALA A 32 15.41 -4.05 -12.50
N GLY A 33 14.80 -3.20 -13.31
CA GLY A 33 13.90 -3.61 -14.40
C GLY A 33 12.52 -4.10 -13.94
N LEU A 34 12.16 -3.91 -12.67
CA LEU A 34 10.82 -4.10 -12.15
C LEU A 34 9.97 -2.88 -12.51
N ASP A 35 8.80 -3.09 -13.10
CA ASP A 35 7.86 -2.02 -13.35
C ASP A 35 7.36 -1.42 -12.02
N ARG A 36 7.38 -0.09 -11.94
CA ARG A 36 7.10 0.67 -10.72
C ARG A 36 5.74 1.35 -10.82
N ASP A 37 5.04 1.46 -9.69
CA ASP A 37 3.73 2.12 -9.58
C ASP A 37 2.68 1.61 -10.58
N VAL A 38 2.79 0.33 -10.96
CA VAL A 38 1.85 -0.39 -11.82
C VAL A 38 0.95 -1.31 -10.97
N PRO A 39 -0.22 -1.74 -11.49
CA PRO A 39 -1.05 -2.70 -10.79
C PRO A 39 -0.26 -3.94 -10.36
N TRP A 40 -0.57 -4.46 -9.17
CA TRP A 40 0.09 -5.62 -8.55
C TRP A 40 0.00 -6.92 -9.38
N ARG A 41 -0.39 -6.95 -10.64
CA ARG A 41 -0.23 -8.16 -11.47
C ARG A 41 1.06 -8.13 -12.28
N ALA A 42 1.59 -6.93 -12.54
CA ALA A 42 2.75 -6.74 -13.40
C ALA A 42 4.04 -7.31 -12.82
N GLN A 43 4.21 -7.31 -11.49
CA GLN A 43 5.43 -7.84 -10.86
C GLN A 43 5.63 -9.34 -11.08
N TYR A 44 4.57 -10.11 -11.36
CA TYR A 44 4.71 -11.53 -11.70
C TYR A 44 5.40 -11.77 -13.05
N GLN A 45 5.51 -10.73 -13.88
CA GLN A 45 6.25 -10.78 -15.14
C GLN A 45 7.75 -10.54 -14.93
N TRP A 46 8.15 -10.03 -13.75
CA TRP A 46 9.55 -9.86 -13.42
C TRP A 46 10.17 -11.18 -12.97
N LEU A 47 11.08 -11.67 -13.80
CA LEU A 47 11.87 -12.88 -13.59
C LEU A 47 13.27 -12.63 -14.13
N ARG A 48 14.29 -13.06 -13.38
CA ARG A 48 15.70 -12.97 -13.80
C ARG A 48 16.46 -14.21 -13.37
N GLN A 49 17.53 -14.52 -14.10
CA GLN A 49 18.56 -15.40 -13.58
C GLN A 49 19.16 -14.78 -12.32
N ARG A 50 19.46 -15.58 -11.29
CA ARG A 50 19.99 -15.12 -10.00
C ARG A 50 21.28 -14.31 -10.18
N ALA A 51 22.13 -14.73 -11.11
CA ALA A 51 23.38 -14.05 -11.43
C ALA A 51 23.18 -12.65 -12.07
N GLU A 52 22.01 -12.40 -12.67
CA GLU A 52 21.67 -11.15 -13.37
C GLU A 52 20.75 -10.25 -12.53
N ALA A 53 20.16 -10.78 -11.46
CA ALA A 53 19.25 -10.06 -10.59
C ALA A 53 20.00 -8.99 -9.79
N VAL A 54 19.78 -7.72 -10.14
CA VAL A 54 20.31 -6.58 -9.38
C VAL A 54 19.26 -6.13 -8.37
N LEU A 55 19.54 -6.41 -7.09
CA LEU A 55 18.69 -6.10 -5.95
C LEU A 55 19.46 -5.17 -5.01
N THR A 56 18.98 -3.95 -4.82
CA THR A 56 19.68 -2.94 -4.00
C THR A 56 18.81 -2.53 -2.82
N PRO A 57 19.17 -2.89 -1.58
CA PRO A 57 18.49 -2.41 -0.39
C PRO A 57 18.57 -0.88 -0.31
N VAL A 58 17.42 -0.24 -0.13
CA VAL A 58 17.26 1.21 -0.05
C VAL A 58 16.23 1.57 1.03
N THR A 59 15.96 2.85 1.18
CA THR A 59 14.90 3.33 2.08
C THR A 59 13.76 3.93 1.29
N GLY A 60 12.56 3.39 1.47
CA GLY A 60 11.31 3.91 0.92
C GLY A 60 10.57 4.82 1.90
N SER A 61 9.59 5.56 1.40
CA SER A 61 8.64 6.32 2.21
C SER A 61 7.25 5.72 2.04
N VAL A 62 6.56 5.45 3.14
CA VAL A 62 5.16 5.00 3.10
C VAL A 62 4.29 6.15 2.62
N ALA A 63 3.48 5.91 1.58
CA ALA A 63 2.53 6.89 1.08
C ALA A 63 1.12 6.68 1.66
N SER A 64 0.70 5.42 1.82
CA SER A 64 -0.59 5.09 2.43
C SER A 64 -0.57 3.74 3.12
N VAL A 65 -1.44 3.62 4.14
CA VAL A 65 -1.71 2.36 4.84
C VAL A 65 -3.21 2.13 4.86
N LYS A 66 -3.66 0.95 4.47
CA LYS A 66 -5.09 0.59 4.43
C LYS A 66 -5.32 -0.72 5.18
N VAL A 67 -6.31 -0.73 6.07
CA VAL A 67 -6.73 -1.92 6.80
C VAL A 67 -7.90 -2.57 6.06
N GLY A 68 -7.91 -3.90 6.01
CA GLY A 68 -8.97 -4.69 5.40
C GLY A 68 -9.15 -6.03 6.10
N THR A 69 -9.90 -6.93 5.45
CA THR A 69 -10.03 -8.32 5.89
C THR A 69 -9.86 -9.28 4.73
N HIS A 70 -9.39 -10.49 5.00
CA HIS A 70 -9.30 -11.57 4.03
C HIS A 70 -9.74 -12.89 4.67
N ASP A 71 -10.39 -13.76 3.90
CA ASP A 71 -10.74 -15.09 4.35
C ASP A 71 -9.60 -16.05 4.01
N GLY A 72 -9.00 -16.62 5.04
CA GLY A 72 -7.85 -17.50 4.93
C GLY A 72 -6.51 -16.79 4.72
N PHE A 73 -5.46 -17.50 5.10
CA PHE A 73 -4.07 -17.05 5.03
C PHE A 73 -3.11 -18.24 4.95
N ILE A 74 -1.88 -17.94 4.50
CA ILE A 74 -0.78 -18.90 4.43
C ILE A 74 0.26 -18.51 5.46
N THR A 75 0.83 -19.51 6.14
CA THR A 75 2.00 -19.35 7.00
C THR A 75 3.16 -20.12 6.41
N ILE A 76 4.26 -19.42 6.12
CA ILE A 76 5.51 -19.99 5.62
C ILE A 76 6.53 -19.98 6.77
N ASN A 77 7.24 -21.10 6.96
CA ASN A 77 8.24 -21.29 8.01
C ASN A 77 7.73 -20.95 9.42
N GLY A 78 6.43 -21.16 9.67
CA GLY A 78 5.79 -20.87 10.96
C GLY A 78 5.71 -19.38 11.35
N ARG A 79 6.21 -18.45 10.53
CA ARG A 79 6.32 -17.02 10.86
C ARG A 79 5.67 -16.09 9.83
N LEU A 80 5.91 -16.32 8.55
CA LEU A 80 5.54 -15.38 7.48
C LEU A 80 4.09 -15.61 7.12
N ARG A 81 3.23 -14.68 7.55
CA ARG A 81 1.78 -14.78 7.35
C ARG A 81 1.30 -13.83 6.26
N LEU A 82 0.68 -14.40 5.24
CA LEU A 82 0.34 -13.73 3.98
C LEU A 82 -1.09 -14.06 3.56
N THR A 83 -1.73 -13.20 2.78
CA THR A 83 -2.88 -13.65 1.98
C THR A 83 -2.38 -14.52 0.81
N PRO A 84 -3.17 -15.49 0.31
CA PRO A 84 -2.75 -16.43 -0.74
C PRO A 84 -2.19 -15.77 -2.01
N GLU A 85 -2.78 -14.64 -2.39
CA GLU A 85 -2.42 -13.85 -3.57
C GLU A 85 -1.19 -12.95 -3.35
N HIS A 86 -0.67 -12.83 -2.13
CA HIS A 86 0.37 -11.84 -1.85
C HIS A 86 1.71 -12.17 -2.55
N PRO A 87 2.32 -11.26 -3.31
CA PRO A 87 3.59 -11.52 -4.00
C PRO A 87 4.79 -11.44 -3.05
N VAL A 88 5.60 -12.50 -3.02
CA VAL A 88 6.84 -12.60 -2.23
C VAL A 88 8.01 -12.83 -3.18
N LEU A 89 9.13 -12.12 -2.93
CA LEU A 89 10.37 -12.32 -3.68
C LEU A 89 11.08 -13.59 -3.20
N LEU A 90 11.31 -14.52 -4.11
CA LEU A 90 12.01 -15.77 -3.82
C LEU A 90 12.88 -16.23 -4.99
N ARG A 91 13.78 -17.16 -4.70
CA ARG A 91 14.52 -17.95 -5.69
C ARG A 91 13.95 -19.36 -5.74
N ARG A 92 13.86 -19.92 -6.95
CA ARG A 92 13.74 -21.38 -7.17
C ARG A 92 14.57 -21.77 -8.39
N GLY A 93 15.38 -22.81 -8.23
CA GLY A 93 16.45 -23.09 -9.18
C GLY A 93 17.42 -21.91 -9.28
N ASP A 94 17.82 -21.56 -10.50
CA ASP A 94 18.69 -20.40 -10.76
C ASP A 94 17.91 -19.11 -11.04
N GLU A 95 16.60 -19.08 -10.82
CA GLU A 95 15.75 -17.93 -11.13
C GLU A 95 15.22 -17.25 -9.87
N VAL A 96 15.16 -15.91 -9.91
CA VAL A 96 14.58 -15.06 -8.86
C VAL A 96 13.40 -14.29 -9.45
N GLY A 97 12.29 -14.27 -8.71
CA GLY A 97 11.08 -13.58 -9.13
C GLY A 97 10.07 -13.43 -8.00
N PHE A 98 8.97 -12.72 -8.30
CA PHE A 98 7.84 -12.63 -7.39
C PHE A 98 6.88 -13.80 -7.60
N VAL A 99 6.49 -14.44 -6.51
CA VAL A 99 5.57 -15.58 -6.51
C VAL A 99 4.44 -15.30 -5.52
N SER A 100 3.21 -15.63 -5.93
CA SER A 100 2.06 -15.63 -5.04
C SER A 100 2.30 -16.60 -3.88
N ALA A 101 1.95 -16.21 -2.65
CA ALA A 101 2.07 -17.05 -1.47
C ALA A 101 1.49 -18.47 -1.68
N GLU A 102 0.37 -18.58 -2.40
CA GLU A 102 -0.31 -19.84 -2.73
C GLU A 102 0.55 -20.82 -3.52
N PHE A 103 1.48 -20.31 -4.34
CA PHE A 103 2.33 -21.11 -5.23
C PHE A 103 3.77 -21.27 -4.71
N VAL A 104 4.04 -20.81 -3.49
CA VAL A 104 5.30 -21.11 -2.81
C VAL A 104 5.34 -22.61 -2.50
N LEU A 105 6.51 -23.22 -2.72
CA LEU A 105 6.75 -24.64 -2.49
C LEU A 105 7.81 -24.83 -1.40
N VAL A 106 7.72 -25.96 -0.69
CA VAL A 106 8.82 -26.42 0.17
C VAL A 106 10.05 -26.66 -0.72
N GLY A 107 11.19 -26.09 -0.32
CA GLY A 107 12.41 -26.07 -1.12
C GLY A 107 12.67 -24.79 -1.90
N ASP A 108 11.68 -23.89 -2.01
CA ASP A 108 11.94 -22.52 -2.47
C ASP A 108 12.86 -21.77 -1.48
N TYR A 109 13.42 -20.65 -1.91
CA TYR A 109 14.31 -19.84 -1.10
C TYR A 109 13.81 -18.40 -1.00
N LEU A 110 13.29 -18.00 0.16
CA LEU A 110 12.88 -16.63 0.43
C LEU A 110 14.11 -15.71 0.43
N VAL A 111 14.02 -14.56 -0.24
CA VAL A 111 15.10 -13.56 -0.21
C VAL A 111 14.94 -12.69 1.04
N ARG A 112 15.93 -12.77 1.93
CA ARG A 112 15.95 -12.06 3.21
C ARG A 112 16.44 -10.62 3.08
N HIS A 113 16.29 -9.87 4.16
CA HIS A 113 16.73 -8.47 4.31
C HIS A 113 18.19 -8.19 3.90
N ASP A 114 19.09 -9.15 4.08
CA ASP A 114 20.52 -9.10 3.75
C ASP A 114 20.82 -9.72 2.38
N LEU A 115 19.79 -9.97 1.55
CA LEU A 115 19.84 -10.64 0.24
C LEU A 115 20.29 -12.11 0.27
N SER A 116 20.56 -12.63 1.47
CA SER A 116 20.75 -14.05 1.66
C SER A 116 19.42 -14.80 1.53
N GLU A 117 19.52 -16.12 1.50
CA GLU A 117 18.40 -16.98 1.16
C GLU A 117 18.01 -17.85 2.34
N GLU A 118 16.71 -17.94 2.61
CA GLU A 118 16.11 -18.82 3.61
C GLU A 118 15.28 -19.89 2.91
N ARG A 119 15.63 -21.16 3.11
CA ARG A 119 14.86 -22.25 2.54
C ARG A 119 13.46 -22.30 3.16
N VAL A 120 12.45 -22.51 2.33
CA VAL A 120 11.09 -22.82 2.76
C VAL A 120 11.05 -24.28 3.20
N GLU A 121 10.79 -24.50 4.49
CA GLU A 121 10.70 -25.83 5.11
C GLU A 121 9.26 -26.24 5.39
N THR A 122 8.41 -25.28 5.75
CA THR A 122 7.02 -25.55 6.11
C THR A 122 6.07 -24.54 5.49
N ILE A 123 4.90 -25.03 5.08
CA ILE A 123 3.79 -24.22 4.58
C ILE A 123 2.52 -24.76 5.22
N SER A 124 1.75 -23.89 5.86
CA SER A 124 0.41 -24.21 6.37
C SER A 124 -0.62 -23.21 5.85
N ARG A 125 -1.86 -23.69 5.69
CA ARG A 125 -2.99 -22.90 5.23
C ARG A 125 -4.06 -22.92 6.31
N ALA A 126 -4.69 -21.78 6.53
CA ALA A 126 -5.82 -21.65 7.45
C ALA A 126 -6.94 -20.89 6.73
N GLY A 127 -8.20 -21.22 7.06
CA GLY A 127 -9.39 -20.60 6.45
C GLY A 127 -9.99 -19.47 7.28
N ASP A 128 -9.41 -19.14 8.42
CA ASP A 128 -9.94 -18.13 9.33
C ASP A 128 -9.97 -16.74 8.68
N ARG A 129 -11.01 -15.95 8.99
CA ARG A 129 -11.06 -14.54 8.62
C ARG A 129 -10.04 -13.75 9.43
N VAL A 130 -9.18 -13.01 8.75
CA VAL A 130 -8.09 -12.25 9.36
C VAL A 130 -8.11 -10.78 8.96
N THR A 131 -7.60 -9.92 9.86
CA THR A 131 -7.32 -8.51 9.54
C THR A 131 -6.07 -8.41 8.68
N THR A 132 -6.15 -7.66 7.59
CA THR A 132 -5.05 -7.42 6.66
C THR A 132 -4.67 -5.95 6.60
N VAL A 133 -3.42 -5.71 6.17
CA VAL A 133 -2.86 -4.37 6.01
C VAL A 133 -2.13 -4.26 4.67
N ALA A 134 -2.45 -3.18 3.95
CA ALA A 134 -1.79 -2.70 2.74
C ALA A 134 -0.88 -1.56 3.11
N VAL A 135 0.28 -1.58 2.51
CA VAL A 135 1.22 -0.49 2.53
C VAL A 135 1.53 -0.17 1.09
N HIS A 136 1.50 1.11 0.75
CA HIS A 136 1.96 1.61 -0.53
C HIS A 136 3.27 2.38 -0.29
N VAL A 137 4.30 2.00 -1.05
CA VAL A 137 5.66 2.59 -1.05
C VAL A 137 6.00 2.94 -2.50
N PRO A 138 5.71 4.18 -2.96
CA PRO A 138 5.80 4.56 -4.36
C PRO A 138 7.24 4.49 -4.89
N GLY A 139 7.36 4.24 -6.20
CA GLY A 139 8.61 4.23 -6.94
C GLY A 139 9.54 3.05 -6.68
N LEU A 140 9.21 2.17 -5.72
CA LEU A 140 10.01 0.99 -5.37
C LEU A 140 9.19 -0.30 -5.39
N ASN A 141 7.90 -0.22 -5.05
CA ASN A 141 6.99 -1.35 -5.03
C ASN A 141 7.34 -2.52 -4.10
N VAL A 142 8.44 -2.44 -3.35
CA VAL A 142 8.93 -3.54 -2.52
C VAL A 142 9.35 -3.01 -1.15
N PHE A 143 8.91 -3.68 -0.10
CA PHE A 143 9.29 -3.36 1.28
C PHE A 143 9.59 -4.61 2.10
N LEU A 144 10.31 -4.44 3.21
CA LEU A 144 10.69 -5.54 4.08
C LEU A 144 9.60 -5.83 5.11
N ALA A 145 9.06 -7.05 5.09
CA ALA A 145 8.06 -7.51 6.03
C ALA A 145 8.43 -8.90 6.56
N ASP A 146 8.46 -9.06 7.88
CA ASP A 146 8.88 -10.30 8.56
C ASP A 146 10.19 -10.87 7.99
N GLY A 147 11.17 -9.99 7.80
CA GLY A 147 12.52 -10.33 7.36
C GLY A 147 12.66 -10.69 5.87
N VAL A 148 11.58 -10.63 5.08
CA VAL A 148 11.58 -10.95 3.65
C VAL A 148 11.05 -9.81 2.79
N TRP A 149 11.48 -9.77 1.53
CA TRP A 149 11.02 -8.76 0.57
C TRP A 149 9.67 -9.15 -0.04
N VAL A 150 8.69 -8.27 0.12
CA VAL A 150 7.33 -8.45 -0.41
C VAL A 150 6.93 -7.26 -1.27
N HIS A 151 6.07 -7.52 -2.26
CA HIS A 151 5.53 -6.44 -3.07
C HIS A 151 4.50 -5.63 -2.27
N ASN A 152 4.44 -4.32 -2.52
CA ASN A 152 3.47 -3.41 -1.92
C ASN A 152 2.09 -3.52 -2.59
N ASP A 153 1.07 -2.84 -2.07
CA ASP A 153 -0.21 -2.73 -2.79
C ASP A 153 -0.27 -1.38 -3.51
N MET A 154 -0.78 -1.40 -4.75
CA MET A 154 -1.09 -0.20 -5.53
C MET A 154 -2.61 -0.07 -5.60
N PRO A 155 -3.23 0.98 -5.03
CA PRO A 155 -4.66 1.20 -5.24
C PRO A 155 -4.92 1.45 -6.72
N ALA A 156 -5.89 0.73 -7.30
CA ALA A 156 -6.27 0.82 -8.71
C ALA A 156 -6.58 2.26 -9.19
N THR A 157 -6.90 3.17 -8.27
CA THR A 157 -7.23 4.58 -8.55
C THR A 157 -6.03 5.52 -8.71
N GLN A 158 -4.77 5.06 -8.57
CA GLN A 158 -3.59 5.88 -8.88
C GLN A 158 -2.91 5.54 -10.22
N ALA A 159 -3.49 4.63 -11.02
CA ALA A 159 -2.98 4.30 -12.35
C ALA A 159 -3.26 5.38 -13.44
N THR A 160 -3.75 6.56 -13.07
CA THR A 160 -3.99 7.67 -14.02
C THR A 160 -2.97 8.79 -13.83
N GLY A 161 -2.02 8.89 -14.76
CA GLY A 161 -1.32 10.15 -15.03
C GLY A 161 0.20 10.07 -15.16
N SER A 162 0.71 9.41 -16.19
CA SER A 162 2.03 9.77 -16.73
C SER A 162 1.98 11.21 -17.24
N GLY A 163 2.55 12.14 -16.49
CA GLY A 163 2.69 13.54 -16.88
C GLY A 163 4.06 14.06 -16.48
N SER A 164 5.03 13.97 -17.40
CA SER A 164 6.29 14.70 -17.31
C SER A 164 6.02 16.20 -17.38
N ALA A 165 6.52 16.99 -16.41
CA ALA A 165 6.79 18.40 -16.60
C ALA A 165 7.89 18.88 -15.64
N SER A 166 9.09 18.98 -16.17
CA SER A 166 10.13 19.89 -15.71
C SER A 166 9.73 21.33 -16.05
N GLY A 167 9.96 22.28 -15.12
CA GLY A 167 9.88 23.71 -15.43
C GLY A 167 9.40 24.61 -14.29
N SER A 168 10.32 25.37 -13.72
CA SER A 168 10.18 26.37 -12.66
C SER A 168 9.31 27.58 -13.02
N GLY A 169 8.69 28.24 -12.03
CA GLY A 169 8.11 29.58 -12.18
C GLY A 169 7.31 30.07 -10.97
N SER A 170 7.74 31.18 -10.38
CA SER A 170 7.27 31.77 -9.11
C SER A 170 6.01 32.67 -9.24
N GLY A 171 5.33 32.88 -8.10
CA GLY A 171 4.39 33.98 -7.82
C GLY A 171 2.95 33.52 -7.52
N SER A 172 2.14 34.09 -6.64
CA SER A 172 2.22 35.06 -5.54
C SER A 172 0.80 35.19 -4.97
N GLY A 173 0.65 35.46 -3.67
CA GLY A 173 -0.48 36.25 -3.15
C GLY A 173 -1.54 35.53 -2.30
N SER A 174 -1.57 35.86 -1.00
CA SER A 174 -2.81 36.07 -0.24
C SER A 174 -2.48 36.97 0.95
N GLY A 175 -3.04 38.18 0.92
CA GLY A 175 -2.80 39.22 1.89
C GLY A 175 -3.70 39.09 3.13
N SER A 176 -3.18 39.59 4.24
CA SER A 176 -3.96 40.00 5.40
C SER A 176 -3.47 41.39 5.79
N GLY A 177 -4.34 42.38 5.61
CA GLY A 177 -4.09 43.77 5.98
C GLY A 177 -4.23 43.99 7.47
N SER A 178 -3.28 44.74 8.04
CA SER A 178 -3.46 45.46 9.29
C SER A 178 -2.72 46.80 9.17
N SER A 179 -3.47 47.84 9.50
CA SER A 179 -3.15 49.26 9.41
C SER A 179 -2.01 49.71 10.31
N SER A 180 -1.11 50.53 9.78
CA SER A 180 -0.49 51.63 10.50
C SER A 180 0.13 52.61 9.50
N GLY A 181 -0.42 53.83 9.47
CA GLY A 181 0.04 54.89 8.59
C GLY A 181 1.26 55.61 9.14
N SER A 182 2.09 56.12 8.23
CA SER A 182 2.81 57.41 8.31
C SER A 182 3.70 57.57 7.07
N GLY A 183 3.72 58.78 6.50
CA GLY A 183 4.91 59.31 5.83
C GLY A 183 4.91 59.36 4.30
N SER A 184 4.44 60.50 3.77
CA SER A 184 4.98 61.34 2.68
C SER A 184 5.91 60.74 1.61
N GLY A 185 5.57 60.97 0.33
CA GLY A 185 6.51 60.84 -0.79
C GLY A 185 5.89 61.13 -2.16
N SER A 186 6.07 62.35 -2.64
CA SER A 186 5.68 62.85 -3.97
C SER A 186 6.38 62.11 -5.12
N GLY A 187 5.69 61.87 -6.24
CA GLY A 187 6.33 61.32 -7.44
C GLY A 187 5.40 61.15 -8.64
N SER A 188 5.42 62.15 -9.52
CA SER A 188 4.73 62.28 -10.81
C SER A 188 5.10 61.22 -11.87
N GLY A 189 4.15 60.79 -12.72
CA GLY A 189 4.48 59.91 -13.86
C GLY A 189 3.35 59.38 -14.76
N LYS A 190 2.65 60.25 -15.50
CA LYS A 190 2.27 60.12 -16.94
C LYS A 190 1.67 58.80 -17.48
N SER A 191 0.34 58.83 -17.69
CA SER A 191 -0.42 58.48 -18.92
C SER A 191 0.06 57.39 -19.89
N SER A 192 -0.79 56.38 -20.09
CA SER A 192 -1.31 55.82 -21.37
C SER A 192 -2.33 54.74 -20.96
N GLY A 193 -3.63 54.74 -21.28
CA GLY A 193 -4.29 55.13 -22.52
C GLY A 193 -4.54 53.87 -23.36
N SER A 194 -5.58 53.10 -23.06
CA SER A 194 -6.29 52.20 -24.00
C SER A 194 -7.56 51.64 -23.37
N SER A 195 -8.68 52.19 -23.81
CA SER A 195 -10.05 51.71 -23.69
C SER A 195 -10.27 50.41 -24.49
N MET A 196 -11.06 49.47 -23.96
CA MET A 196 -12.17 48.87 -24.71
C MET A 196 -13.15 48.09 -23.81
N SER A 197 -14.36 48.66 -23.75
CA SER A 197 -15.68 48.02 -23.77
C SER A 197 -15.97 46.77 -22.93
N SER A 198 -16.78 47.04 -21.91
CA SER A 198 -17.91 46.24 -21.46
C SER A 198 -18.69 45.51 -22.56
N SER A 199 -18.97 44.23 -22.33
CA SER A 199 -20.27 43.65 -22.66
C SER A 199 -20.65 42.67 -21.56
N GLY A 200 -21.74 43.00 -20.87
CA GLY A 200 -22.37 42.11 -19.90
C GLY A 200 -23.22 41.07 -20.62
N SER A 201 -23.43 39.94 -19.94
CA SER A 201 -24.64 39.14 -20.08
C SER A 201 -24.83 38.34 -18.80
N SER A 202 -25.88 38.73 -18.09
CA SER A 202 -26.46 38.05 -16.93
C SER A 202 -27.31 36.86 -17.37
N SER A 203 -27.17 35.73 -16.68
CA SER A 203 -28.22 34.76 -16.34
C SER A 203 -27.59 33.80 -15.32
N GLY A 204 -28.11 33.50 -14.14
CA GLY A 204 -29.46 33.62 -13.62
C GLY A 204 -29.98 32.22 -13.27
N SER A 205 -30.32 32.00 -11.98
CA SER A 205 -30.90 30.76 -11.37
C SER A 205 -29.85 29.75 -10.90
N GLY A 206 -29.87 29.16 -9.70
CA GLY A 206 -30.76 29.07 -8.55
C GLY A 206 -30.07 28.03 -7.61
N SER A 207 -30.43 27.72 -6.37
CA SER A 207 -31.49 28.09 -5.45
C SER A 207 -30.96 27.68 -4.07
N SER A 208 -31.10 28.53 -3.06
CA SER A 208 -30.79 28.21 -1.67
C SER A 208 -32.07 27.81 -0.93
N SER A 209 -32.06 26.63 -0.33
CA SER A 209 -32.93 26.19 0.78
C SER A 209 -32.14 25.10 1.50
N GLY A 210 -31.73 25.21 2.76
CA GLY A 210 -32.46 25.71 3.92
C GLY A 210 -32.99 24.50 4.68
N SER A 211 -32.49 24.26 5.89
CA SER A 211 -33.26 23.93 7.11
C SER A 211 -32.35 23.38 8.21
N SER A 212 -32.41 24.04 9.34
CA SER A 212 -31.85 23.66 10.62
C SER A 212 -32.90 22.95 11.49
N SER A 213 -32.39 22.34 12.57
CA SER A 213 -33.02 22.00 13.85
C SER A 213 -33.72 20.65 13.99
N GLY A 214 -33.43 20.00 15.14
CA GLY A 214 -34.08 18.78 15.61
C GLY A 214 -33.29 18.10 16.73
N SER A 215 -33.29 18.70 17.92
CA SER A 215 -32.80 18.09 19.17
C SER A 215 -33.75 17.00 19.66
N GLY A 216 -33.22 15.92 20.26
CA GLY A 216 -34.02 14.92 20.96
C GLY A 216 -33.14 14.05 21.85
N SER A 217 -33.12 14.36 23.15
CA SER A 217 -32.47 13.58 24.21
C SER A 217 -33.46 12.56 24.75
N GLU A 218 -33.08 11.28 24.87
CA GLU A 218 -33.74 10.35 25.78
C GLU A 218 -32.70 9.51 26.54
N SER A 219 -32.77 9.60 27.87
CA SER A 219 -32.00 8.83 28.84
C SER A 219 -32.76 7.54 29.17
N GLY A 220 -32.03 6.43 29.27
CA GLY A 220 -32.54 5.17 29.80
C GLY A 220 -31.51 4.51 30.70
N SER A 221 -31.72 4.61 32.01
CA SER A 221 -30.91 4.00 33.07
C SER A 221 -31.40 2.58 33.36
N GLY A 222 -30.50 1.61 33.47
CA GLY A 222 -30.75 0.25 33.99
C GLY A 222 -29.57 -0.25 34.84
N PRO A 223 -29.77 -0.85 36.04
CA PRO A 223 -28.69 -1.33 36.91
C PRO A 223 -28.12 -2.72 36.52
N PRO A 224 -27.05 -3.19 37.20
CA PRO A 224 -26.10 -4.16 36.65
C PRO A 224 -26.44 -5.63 36.96
N GLY A 225 -26.14 -6.50 36.00
CA GLY A 225 -26.07 -7.95 36.21
C GLY A 225 -24.62 -8.37 36.47
N SER A 226 -24.35 -8.84 37.68
CA SER A 226 -23.08 -9.46 38.08
C SER A 226 -22.93 -10.83 37.44
N GLY A 227 -21.88 -11.02 36.64
CA GLY A 227 -21.44 -12.31 36.12
C GLY A 227 -19.92 -12.39 36.16
N SER A 228 -19.39 -13.13 37.13
CA SER A 228 -17.97 -13.48 37.22
C SER A 228 -17.59 -14.41 36.07
N GLY A 229 -16.58 -14.04 35.29
CA GLY A 229 -16.01 -14.87 34.23
C GLY A 229 -14.59 -14.40 33.88
N SER A 230 -13.60 -15.17 34.30
CA SER A 230 -12.18 -14.98 33.99
C SER A 230 -11.90 -15.20 32.50
N GLY A 231 -11.12 -14.32 31.85
CA GLY A 231 -10.53 -14.61 30.54
C GLY A 231 -10.19 -13.40 29.68
N SER A 232 -8.89 -13.13 29.55
CA SER A 232 -8.18 -12.50 28.41
C SER A 232 -8.84 -11.38 27.62
N ALA A 233 -8.30 -10.16 27.77
CA ALA A 233 -8.63 -9.00 26.97
C ALA A 233 -8.28 -9.20 25.47
N GLN A 234 -9.30 -9.31 24.63
CA GLN A 234 -9.22 -8.96 23.22
C GLN A 234 -9.98 -7.65 23.03
N GLN A 235 -9.25 -6.58 22.68
CA GLN A 235 -9.85 -5.30 22.30
C GLN A 235 -10.54 -5.47 20.95
N SER A 236 -11.87 -5.46 20.95
CA SER A 236 -12.71 -5.39 19.77
C SER A 236 -12.71 -3.96 19.23
N VAL A 237 -12.07 -3.76 18.08
CA VAL A 237 -12.27 -2.54 17.27
C VAL A 237 -13.51 -2.75 16.40
N ALA A 238 -14.49 -1.86 16.52
CA ALA A 238 -15.69 -1.87 15.69
C ALA A 238 -15.32 -1.50 14.24
N LEU A 239 -15.46 -2.46 13.32
CA LEU A 239 -15.28 -2.26 11.89
C LEU A 239 -16.61 -1.80 11.28
N GLY A 240 -16.62 -0.62 10.66
CA GLY A 240 -17.75 -0.13 9.85
C GLY A 240 -17.94 -0.98 8.60
N GLU A 241 -19.21 -1.11 8.18
CA GLU A 241 -19.65 -1.75 6.93
C GLU A 241 -18.82 -1.24 5.73
N GLY A 242 -18.16 -2.16 5.02
CA GLY A 242 -17.41 -1.86 3.80
C GLY A 242 -16.06 -2.55 3.60
N ALA A 243 -15.79 -3.67 4.27
CA ALA A 243 -14.53 -4.42 4.09
C ALA A 243 -14.54 -5.22 2.77
N SER A 244 -14.11 -4.59 1.67
CA SER A 244 -13.85 -5.25 0.39
C SER A 244 -12.53 -6.01 0.41
N SER A 245 -12.48 -7.16 -0.26
CA SER A 245 -11.27 -7.96 -0.47
C SER A 245 -10.15 -7.10 -1.05
N PHE A 246 -8.99 -7.28 -0.45
CA PHE A 246 -7.82 -6.43 -0.53
C PHE A 246 -7.15 -6.36 -1.90
N ILE A 247 -7.27 -7.45 -2.65
CA ILE A 247 -6.99 -7.53 -4.08
C ILE A 247 -8.34 -7.84 -4.73
N GLU A 248 -8.85 -6.90 -5.52
CA GLU A 248 -10.08 -7.10 -6.28
C GLU A 248 -9.79 -8.18 -7.35
N GLY A 249 -10.30 -9.39 -7.12
CA GLY A 249 -10.18 -10.53 -8.03
C GLY A 249 -9.78 -11.87 -7.42
N GLY A 250 -9.40 -11.94 -6.13
CA GLY A 250 -8.95 -13.20 -5.54
C GLY A 250 -7.82 -13.85 -6.36
N MET A 251 -7.75 -15.18 -6.36
CA MET A 251 -6.81 -15.96 -7.17
C MET A 251 -7.07 -15.88 -8.69
N GLU A 252 -8.16 -15.23 -9.15
CA GLU A 252 -8.53 -15.16 -10.56
C GLU A 252 -7.50 -14.35 -11.37
N GLY A 253 -6.82 -15.02 -12.30
CA GLY A 253 -5.80 -14.42 -13.16
C GLY A 253 -4.48 -14.08 -12.48
N VAL A 254 -4.22 -14.62 -11.28
CA VAL A 254 -2.84 -14.76 -10.79
C VAL A 254 -2.18 -15.77 -11.71
N PRO A 255 -1.20 -15.37 -12.55
CA PRO A 255 -0.54 -16.35 -13.39
C PRO A 255 0.14 -17.35 -12.46
N PRO A 256 -0.10 -18.67 -12.61
CA PRO A 256 0.91 -19.60 -12.15
C PRO A 256 2.18 -19.16 -12.87
N ALA A 257 3.22 -18.78 -12.13
CA ALA A 257 4.46 -18.36 -12.74
C ALA A 257 4.88 -19.46 -13.74
N LYS A 258 5.17 -19.07 -14.99
CA LYS A 258 5.32 -20.04 -16.10
C LYS A 258 6.47 -21.03 -15.91
N TRP A 259 7.34 -20.78 -14.93
CA TRP A 259 8.42 -21.63 -14.43
C TRP A 259 8.01 -22.45 -13.18
N GLN A 260 6.72 -22.49 -12.82
CA GLN A 260 6.12 -23.27 -11.72
C GLN A 260 5.59 -24.65 -12.14
N GLN A 261 5.68 -25.00 -13.42
CA GLN A 261 5.23 -26.30 -13.96
C GLN A 261 6.38 -27.19 -14.46
N SER A 262 7.62 -26.69 -14.50
CA SER A 262 8.77 -27.37 -15.12
C SER A 262 9.35 -28.54 -14.28
N GLY A 263 8.68 -28.94 -13.19
CA GLY A 263 9.04 -30.11 -12.38
C GLY A 263 8.19 -31.37 -12.61
N LEU A 264 7.20 -31.35 -13.51
CA LEU A 264 6.25 -32.46 -13.72
C LEU A 264 6.49 -33.28 -15.00
N SER A 265 7.73 -33.48 -15.45
CA SER A 265 8.00 -34.28 -16.65
C SER A 265 9.18 -35.26 -16.56
N SER A 266 9.46 -35.85 -15.40
CA SER A 266 10.52 -36.88 -15.32
C SER A 266 10.25 -38.00 -14.31
N GLU A 267 9.00 -38.44 -14.17
CA GLU A 267 8.66 -39.68 -13.45
C GLU A 267 7.68 -40.56 -14.24
N GLU A 268 7.91 -40.76 -15.54
CA GLU A 268 7.25 -41.86 -16.27
C GLU A 268 8.07 -42.35 -17.47
N GLU A 269 9.25 -42.92 -17.25
CA GLU A 269 9.79 -43.91 -18.21
C GLU A 269 10.92 -44.77 -17.58
N VAL A 270 10.59 -45.63 -16.62
CA VAL A 270 11.37 -46.88 -16.43
C VAL A 270 10.42 -48.01 -16.03
N LYS A 271 9.71 -48.55 -17.01
CA LYS A 271 9.27 -49.95 -16.97
C LYS A 271 9.07 -50.50 -18.38
N ALA A 272 10.14 -51.04 -18.94
CA ALA A 272 10.10 -52.06 -19.97
C ALA A 272 11.26 -53.03 -19.72
#